data_AF-A0A9N8F2V8-F1
#
_entry.id   AF-A0A9N8F2V8-F1
#
_cell.length_a   1.000
_cell.length_b   1.000
_cell.length_c   1.000
_cell.angle_alpha   90.00
_cell.angle_beta   90.00
_cell.angle_gamma   90.00
#
_symmetry.space_group_name_H-M   'P 1'
#
loop_
_entity.id
_entity.type
_entity.pdbx_description
1 polymer ?
#
loop_
_entity_poly.entity_id
_entity_poly.type
_entity_poly.pdbx_seq_one_letter_code
_entity_poly.pdbx_strand_id
1 'polypeptide(L)'
;MSPATIAKNGGYVRLTAEDDPAGSDCGPTEKKDFHFPIFTVLSVLLVLVGGTTMIHHCATSRHGSFGSCSGEGACEGNTGTIGFGACNGEHACRFNSASISWGACNGDGACGSNQGPVKQFSCNGDEACSGNSAPAIMWGSCNGDAACQNNSGQIEKASCNGDNACHGNSDHIGPGMCNGDNTCPGNSTTVET
;
A
#
# COMPACT_ATOMS: atom_id res chain seq x y z
N MET A 1 -57.23 -10.77 -28.82
CA MET A 1 -57.45 -9.80 -27.72
C MET A 1 -56.42 -10.13 -26.65
N SER A 2 -55.53 -9.26 -26.19
CA SER A 2 -55.19 -7.86 -26.47
C SER A 2 -53.81 -7.58 -25.82
N PRO A 3 -53.14 -6.45 -26.08
CA PRO A 3 -51.69 -6.35 -26.27
C PRO A 3 -50.87 -5.97 -25.03
N ALA A 4 -49.54 -5.94 -25.23
CA ALA A 4 -48.52 -5.53 -24.28
C ALA A 4 -48.73 -4.09 -23.74
N THR A 5 -48.46 -3.90 -22.46
CA THR A 5 -48.41 -2.59 -21.78
C THR A 5 -47.02 -2.34 -21.22
N ILE A 6 -46.35 -1.30 -21.73
CA ILE A 6 -45.15 -0.72 -21.12
C ILE A 6 -45.62 0.25 -20.03
N ALA A 7 -45.24 -0.01 -18.78
CA ALA A 7 -45.31 0.97 -17.71
C ALA A 7 -43.87 1.38 -17.34
N LYS A 8 -43.49 2.61 -17.69
CA LYS A 8 -42.27 3.26 -17.17
C LYS A 8 -42.59 3.84 -15.80
N ASN A 9 -42.16 3.15 -14.74
CA ASN A 9 -42.07 3.70 -13.40
C ASN A 9 -40.92 3.02 -12.63
N GLY A 10 -39.87 3.79 -12.34
CA GLY A 10 -39.11 3.71 -11.09
C GLY A 10 -38.40 2.43 -10.69
N GLY A 11 -38.11 1.50 -11.60
CA GLY A 11 -37.37 0.28 -11.27
C GLY A 11 -35.86 0.46 -11.35
N TYR A 12 -35.20 0.78 -10.23
CA TYR A 12 -33.78 0.46 -10.07
C TYR A 12 -33.63 -1.06 -10.18
N VAL A 13 -32.82 -1.53 -11.14
CA VAL A 13 -32.34 -2.91 -11.12
C VAL A 13 -31.36 -3.00 -9.96
N ARG A 14 -31.79 -3.59 -8.84
CA ARG A 14 -30.88 -4.10 -7.81
C ARG A 14 -30.11 -5.26 -8.45
N LEU A 15 -28.87 -5.02 -8.85
CA LEU A 15 -27.90 -6.10 -8.95
C LEU A 15 -27.55 -6.46 -7.50
N THR A 16 -28.04 -7.60 -7.04
CA THR A 16 -27.56 -8.21 -5.81
C THR A 16 -26.07 -8.53 -6.01
N ALA A 17 -25.22 -8.01 -5.13
CA ALA A 17 -23.84 -8.46 -5.03
C ALA A 17 -23.89 -9.92 -4.55
N GLU A 18 -23.76 -10.82 -5.50
CA GLU A 18 -23.34 -12.19 -5.22
C GLU A 18 -21.82 -12.19 -5.04
N ASP A 19 -21.37 -13.07 -4.16
CA ASP A 19 -20.03 -13.14 -3.57
C ASP A 19 -18.89 -13.10 -4.60
N ASP A 20 -18.05 -12.05 -4.56
CA ASP A 20 -16.74 -12.03 -5.21
C ASP A 20 -15.63 -12.04 -4.13
N PRO A 21 -14.96 -13.19 -3.89
CA PRO A 21 -13.76 -13.26 -3.09
C PRO A 21 -12.53 -12.93 -3.96
N ALA A 22 -11.70 -12.00 -3.49
CA ALA A 22 -10.37 -11.67 -4.02
C ALA A 22 -10.30 -11.08 -5.46
N GLY A 23 -9.78 -9.86 -5.55
CA GLY A 23 -9.24 -9.30 -6.79
C GLY A 23 -10.12 -8.27 -7.48
N SER A 24 -10.06 -7.00 -7.05
CA SER A 24 -10.60 -5.88 -7.83
C SER A 24 -9.47 -5.09 -8.47
N ASP A 25 -9.26 -5.38 -9.74
CA ASP A 25 -8.35 -4.76 -10.70
C ASP A 25 -8.63 -3.25 -10.83
N CYS A 26 -7.62 -2.41 -10.55
CA CYS A 26 -7.65 -0.96 -10.77
C CYS A 26 -6.64 -0.57 -11.87
N GLY A 27 -6.83 -1.05 -13.09
CA GLY A 27 -6.04 -0.64 -14.26
C GLY A 27 -6.54 0.65 -14.92
N PRO A 28 -5.70 1.43 -15.63
CA PRO A 28 -6.12 2.65 -16.30
C PRO A 28 -6.83 2.30 -17.61
N THR A 29 -8.05 2.80 -17.80
CA THR A 29 -8.61 2.90 -19.16
C THR A 29 -7.87 4.01 -19.90
N GLU A 30 -6.92 3.66 -20.76
CA GLU A 30 -6.43 4.58 -21.80
C GLU A 30 -7.63 5.07 -22.62
N LYS A 31 -7.94 6.36 -22.54
CA LYS A 31 -8.66 7.04 -23.63
C LYS A 31 -7.64 7.82 -24.45
N LYS A 32 -7.36 7.25 -25.62
CA LYS A 32 -6.60 7.89 -26.68
C LYS A 32 -7.34 9.10 -27.25
N ASP A 33 -6.51 10.00 -27.73
CA ASP A 33 -6.71 11.04 -28.75
C ASP A 33 -7.23 12.41 -28.28
N PHE A 34 -6.24 13.25 -27.96
CA PHE A 34 -6.35 14.71 -27.92
C PHE A 34 -5.92 15.27 -29.28
N HIS A 35 -6.86 15.78 -30.06
CA HIS A 35 -6.62 16.87 -31.01
C HIS A 35 -7.95 17.43 -31.52
N PHE A 36 -8.26 18.69 -31.25
CA PHE A 36 -9.03 19.56 -32.16
C PHE A 36 -8.60 21.03 -31.94
N PRO A 37 -8.25 21.76 -33.01
CA PRO A 37 -7.68 23.10 -32.93
C PRO A 37 -8.74 24.19 -32.67
N ILE A 38 -8.26 25.31 -32.15
CA ILE A 38 -8.68 26.72 -32.30
C ILE A 38 -10.05 26.94 -33.01
N PHE A 39 -10.88 27.79 -32.39
CA PHE A 39 -12.16 28.40 -32.83
C PHE A 39 -13.43 27.83 -32.17
N THR A 40 -13.94 28.50 -31.13
CA THR A 40 -15.16 29.34 -31.21
C THR A 40 -15.55 29.85 -29.82
N VAL A 41 -15.47 31.16 -29.66
CA VAL A 41 -15.84 31.92 -28.48
C VAL A 41 -17.37 32.09 -28.47
N LEU A 42 -18.14 31.05 -28.11
CA LEU A 42 -19.60 31.17 -27.91
C LEU A 42 -20.25 30.00 -27.15
N SER A 43 -19.68 29.56 -26.03
CA SER A 43 -20.31 28.54 -25.15
C SER A 43 -20.20 28.85 -23.65
N VAL A 44 -19.83 30.08 -23.30
CA VAL A 44 -19.67 30.57 -21.90
C VAL A 44 -21.02 30.71 -21.14
N LEU A 45 -22.15 30.32 -21.72
CA LEU A 45 -23.49 30.47 -21.11
C LEU A 45 -24.15 29.16 -20.63
N LEU A 46 -23.39 28.10 -20.39
CA LEU A 46 -23.93 26.83 -19.87
C LEU A 46 -23.06 26.22 -18.75
N VAL A 47 -22.46 27.06 -17.90
CA VAL A 47 -21.63 26.62 -16.75
C VAL A 47 -22.34 26.85 -15.40
N LEU A 48 -23.63 27.24 -15.36
CA LEU A 48 -24.30 27.65 -14.11
C LEU A 48 -25.28 26.66 -13.45
N VAL A 49 -25.47 25.43 -13.94
CA VAL A 49 -26.36 24.46 -13.21
C VAL A 49 -25.93 22.99 -13.25
N GLY A 50 -24.77 22.65 -13.82
CA GLY A 50 -24.37 21.26 -14.03
C GLY A 50 -23.03 20.94 -13.42
N GLY A 51 -23.00 20.77 -12.09
CA GLY A 51 -21.83 20.23 -11.40
C GLY A 51 -21.44 18.88 -11.97
N THR A 52 -20.26 18.79 -12.56
CA THR A 52 -19.44 17.58 -12.55
C THR A 52 -18.01 18.01 -12.28
N THR A 53 -17.74 18.33 -11.02
CA THR A 53 -16.43 18.01 -10.48
C THR A 53 -16.22 16.53 -10.82
N MET A 54 -15.29 16.24 -11.72
CA MET A 54 -14.69 14.91 -11.84
C MET A 54 -13.89 14.70 -10.56
N ILE A 55 -14.60 14.51 -9.45
CA ILE A 55 -14.06 13.89 -8.27
C ILE A 55 -13.89 12.45 -8.73
N HIS A 56 -12.70 12.14 -9.26
CA HIS A 56 -12.17 10.80 -9.25
C HIS A 56 -12.14 10.41 -7.77
N HIS A 57 -13.29 9.96 -7.27
CA HIS A 57 -13.39 9.18 -6.07
C HIS A 57 -12.72 7.86 -6.43
N CYS A 58 -11.39 7.82 -6.33
CA CYS A 58 -10.81 6.65 -5.71
C CYS A 58 -11.34 6.70 -4.27
N ALA A 59 -12.53 6.11 -4.08
CA ALA A 59 -12.99 5.81 -2.75
C ALA A 59 -11.83 5.12 -2.05
N THR A 60 -11.54 5.58 -0.85
CA THR A 60 -10.54 5.07 0.09
C THR A 60 -10.69 3.56 0.25
N SER A 61 -10.25 2.79 -0.74
CA SER A 61 -9.93 1.41 -0.53
C SER A 61 -8.71 1.46 0.38
N ARG A 62 -8.81 0.80 1.52
CA ARG A 62 -7.68 0.68 2.46
C ARG A 62 -6.46 -0.01 1.80
N HIS A 63 -6.60 -0.46 0.54
CA HIS A 63 -5.67 -1.29 -0.23
C HIS A 63 -5.38 -0.76 -1.65
N GLY A 64 -5.99 0.35 -2.13
CA GLY A 64 -5.94 0.72 -3.55
C GLY A 64 -5.10 1.96 -3.85
N SER A 65 -3.79 1.75 -3.88
CA SER A 65 -2.91 2.55 -4.70
C SER A 65 -2.41 1.69 -5.87
N PHE A 66 -2.31 2.27 -7.06
CA PHE A 66 -1.86 1.55 -8.26
C PHE A 66 -0.52 0.82 -8.01
N GLY A 67 -0.41 -0.43 -8.48
CA GLY A 67 0.79 -1.25 -8.32
C GLY A 67 1.08 -1.74 -6.89
N SER A 68 0.08 -1.79 -6.01
CA SER A 68 0.18 -2.34 -4.66
C SER A 68 -0.60 -3.65 -4.53
N CYS A 69 -0.29 -4.44 -3.48
CA CYS A 69 -0.94 -5.72 -3.21
C CYS A 69 -0.81 -6.73 -4.36
N SER A 70 0.33 -6.70 -5.08
CA SER A 70 0.60 -7.61 -6.19
C SER A 70 1.25 -8.89 -5.66
N GLY A 71 0.43 -9.87 -5.31
CA GLY A 71 0.87 -11.17 -4.79
C GLY A 71 -0.28 -11.95 -4.17
N GLU A 72 -0.16 -13.27 -4.08
CA GLU A 72 -1.20 -14.10 -3.45
C GLU A 72 -1.35 -13.70 -1.98
N GLY A 73 -2.59 -13.37 -1.59
CA GLY A 73 -2.89 -12.94 -0.21
C GLY A 73 -2.05 -11.75 0.28
N ALA A 74 -1.44 -10.95 -0.62
CA ALA A 74 -0.47 -9.92 -0.28
C ALA A 74 -0.98 -8.96 0.80
N CYS A 75 -2.26 -8.62 0.76
CA CYS A 75 -2.88 -7.70 1.71
C CYS A 75 -3.99 -8.37 2.53
N GLU A 76 -4.07 -9.70 2.55
CA GLU A 76 -5.10 -10.43 3.31
C GLU A 76 -5.11 -9.98 4.77
N GLY A 77 -6.27 -9.56 5.27
CA GLY A 77 -6.43 -9.14 6.67
C GLY A 77 -5.71 -7.83 7.05
N ASN A 78 -5.12 -7.10 6.08
CA ASN A 78 -4.52 -5.79 6.37
C ASN A 78 -5.60 -4.77 6.76
N THR A 79 -5.40 -4.10 7.88
CA THR A 79 -6.26 -3.02 8.40
C THR A 79 -5.63 -1.63 8.29
N GLY A 80 -4.32 -1.57 8.04
CA GLY A 80 -3.56 -0.34 7.85
C GLY A 80 -3.71 0.28 6.45
N THR A 81 -3.17 1.49 6.26
CA THR A 81 -3.16 2.16 4.95
C THR A 81 -1.99 1.68 4.10
N ILE A 82 -2.21 1.45 2.80
CA ILE A 82 -1.17 1.02 1.87
C ILE A 82 -0.90 2.11 0.82
N GLY A 83 0.36 2.56 0.75
CA GLY A 83 0.85 3.48 -0.27
C GLY A 83 1.02 2.81 -1.64
N PHE A 84 1.27 3.61 -2.67
CA PHE A 84 1.52 3.12 -4.04
C PHE A 84 2.75 2.20 -4.11
N GLY A 85 2.75 1.21 -4.99
CA GLY A 85 3.92 0.37 -5.24
C GLY A 85 4.39 -0.44 -4.02
N ALA A 86 3.51 -0.69 -3.05
CA ALA A 86 3.85 -1.34 -1.79
C ALA A 86 3.15 -2.70 -1.65
N CYS A 87 3.64 -3.54 -0.75
CA CYS A 87 3.05 -4.86 -0.48
C CYS A 87 3.03 -5.75 -1.75
N ASN A 88 4.13 -5.78 -2.49
CA ASN A 88 4.27 -6.65 -3.66
C ASN A 88 5.09 -7.88 -3.27
N GLY A 89 4.49 -9.06 -3.33
CA GLY A 89 5.00 -10.32 -2.77
C GLY A 89 3.86 -11.15 -2.19
N GLU A 90 4.05 -12.46 -2.09
CA GLU A 90 3.10 -13.36 -1.42
C GLU A 90 2.97 -12.94 0.04
N HIS A 91 1.75 -12.74 0.52
CA HIS A 91 1.49 -12.34 1.91
C HIS A 91 2.27 -11.10 2.41
N ALA A 92 2.78 -10.25 1.50
CA ALA A 92 3.72 -9.17 1.80
C ALA A 92 3.30 -8.26 2.97
N CYS A 93 2.01 -7.96 3.11
CA CYS A 93 1.42 -7.14 4.16
C CYS A 93 0.27 -7.85 4.86
N ARG A 94 0.27 -9.19 4.85
CA ARG A 94 -0.77 -10.00 5.49
C ARG A 94 -0.92 -9.62 6.96
N PHE A 95 -2.14 -9.40 7.43
CA PHE A 95 -2.46 -9.01 8.82
C PHE A 95 -1.71 -7.76 9.34
N ASN A 96 -1.19 -6.91 8.47
CA ASN A 96 -0.61 -5.63 8.88
C ASN A 96 -1.69 -4.69 9.45
N SER A 97 -1.34 -3.95 10.51
CA SER A 97 -2.25 -3.01 11.18
C SER A 97 -1.78 -1.55 11.11
N ALA A 98 -0.55 -1.31 10.63
CA ALA A 98 0.05 0.02 10.57
C ALA A 98 0.06 0.63 9.17
N SER A 99 0.40 1.92 9.07
CA SER A 99 0.57 2.56 7.76
C SER A 99 1.84 2.06 7.05
N ILE A 100 1.67 1.58 5.82
CA ILE A 100 2.76 1.23 4.89
C ILE A 100 2.86 2.34 3.84
N SER A 101 4.04 2.95 3.72
CA SER A 101 4.27 4.03 2.77
C SER A 101 4.58 3.51 1.35
N TRP A 102 4.76 4.46 0.43
CA TRP A 102 5.06 4.16 -0.97
C TRP A 102 6.36 3.36 -1.14
N GLY A 103 6.34 2.33 -1.99
CA GLY A 103 7.53 1.55 -2.35
C GLY A 103 8.13 0.73 -1.21
N ALA A 104 7.34 0.40 -0.18
CA ALA A 104 7.79 -0.37 0.98
C ALA A 104 7.16 -1.76 1.01
N CYS A 105 7.72 -2.66 1.82
CA CYS A 105 7.20 -4.01 2.03
C CYS A 105 7.09 -4.81 0.73
N ASN A 106 8.14 -4.78 -0.10
CA ASN A 106 8.19 -5.59 -1.31
C ASN A 106 9.10 -6.79 -1.06
N GLY A 107 8.52 -7.99 -1.14
CA GLY A 107 9.10 -9.26 -0.70
C GLY A 107 8.01 -10.15 -0.09
N ASP A 108 8.24 -11.46 -0.07
CA ASP A 108 7.29 -12.42 0.48
C ASP A 108 7.22 -12.27 2.00
N GLY A 109 6.02 -12.06 2.52
CA GLY A 109 5.81 -11.79 3.95
C GLY A 109 6.52 -10.55 4.49
N ALA A 110 7.03 -9.65 3.64
CA ALA A 110 7.94 -8.55 4.00
C ALA A 110 7.53 -7.76 5.25
N CYS A 111 6.24 -7.47 5.41
CA CYS A 111 5.63 -6.77 6.54
C CYS A 111 4.44 -7.56 7.11
N GLY A 112 4.47 -8.89 7.02
CA GLY A 112 3.46 -9.75 7.61
C GLY A 112 3.30 -9.48 9.11
N SER A 113 2.07 -9.34 9.59
CA SER A 113 1.73 -9.07 10.99
C SER A 113 2.42 -7.83 11.59
N ASN A 114 2.82 -6.86 10.77
CA ASN A 114 3.45 -5.64 11.23
C ASN A 114 2.46 -4.70 11.96
N GLN A 115 2.91 -4.11 13.06
CA GLN A 115 2.16 -3.20 13.92
C GLN A 115 2.75 -1.78 13.97
N GLY A 116 3.98 -1.60 13.47
CA GLY A 116 4.67 -0.31 13.43
C GLY A 116 4.58 0.39 12.06
N PRO A 117 4.42 1.71 11.96
CA PRO A 117 4.49 2.43 10.70
C PRO A 117 5.79 2.16 9.92
N VAL A 118 5.67 1.87 8.63
CA VAL A 118 6.82 1.66 7.73
C VAL A 118 6.91 2.82 6.74
N LYS A 119 8.05 3.51 6.72
CA LYS A 119 8.31 4.63 5.80
C LYS A 119 8.75 4.16 4.42
N GLN A 120 8.86 5.12 3.50
CA GLN A 120 9.12 4.86 2.08
C GLN A 120 10.43 4.08 1.89
N PHE A 121 10.42 3.16 0.91
CA PHE A 121 11.58 2.36 0.51
C PHE A 121 12.21 1.51 1.62
N SER A 122 11.42 1.13 2.62
CA SER A 122 11.88 0.31 3.73
C SER A 122 11.24 -1.07 3.68
N CYS A 123 11.85 -2.02 4.39
CA CYS A 123 11.35 -3.39 4.49
C CYS A 123 11.23 -4.08 3.12
N ASN A 124 12.20 -3.88 2.23
CA ASN A 124 12.24 -4.59 0.95
C ASN A 124 13.19 -5.78 1.07
N GLY A 125 12.64 -6.98 0.90
CA GLY A 125 13.26 -8.27 1.22
C GLY A 125 12.22 -9.22 1.82
N ASP A 126 12.47 -10.51 1.73
CA ASP A 126 11.55 -11.51 2.25
C ASP A 126 11.55 -11.45 3.79
N GLU A 127 10.36 -11.40 4.38
CA GLU A 127 10.14 -11.25 5.81
C GLU A 127 10.85 -10.05 6.47
N ALA A 128 11.32 -9.07 5.68
CA ALA A 128 12.24 -8.01 6.11
C ALA A 128 11.85 -7.29 7.41
N CYS A 129 10.56 -7.06 7.63
CA CYS A 129 9.97 -6.47 8.82
C CYS A 129 8.78 -7.28 9.35
N SER A 130 8.72 -8.58 9.03
CA SER A 130 7.67 -9.46 9.53
C SER A 130 7.65 -9.45 11.05
N GLY A 131 6.46 -9.32 11.64
CA GLY A 131 6.26 -9.26 13.10
C GLY A 131 6.81 -8.00 13.77
N ASN A 132 7.18 -6.94 13.04
CA ASN A 132 7.68 -5.70 13.64
C ASN A 132 6.61 -5.01 14.51
N SER A 133 7.01 -4.63 15.73
CA SER A 133 6.19 -3.92 16.71
C SER A 133 6.81 -2.59 17.15
N ALA A 134 7.88 -2.13 16.49
CA ALA A 134 8.54 -0.89 16.83
C ALA A 134 7.67 0.35 16.57
N PRO A 135 7.94 1.49 17.24
CA PRO A 135 7.21 2.73 17.02
C PRO A 135 7.24 3.24 15.57
N ALA A 136 8.32 2.98 14.84
CA ALA A 136 8.45 3.24 13.40
C ALA A 136 9.69 2.55 12.82
N ILE A 137 9.60 2.16 11.54
CA ILE A 137 10.76 1.90 10.67
C ILE A 137 10.92 3.12 9.75
N MET A 138 12.04 3.83 9.90
CA MET A 138 12.30 5.06 9.15
C MET A 138 12.76 4.80 7.71
N TRP A 139 12.93 5.87 6.93
CA TRP A 139 13.16 5.83 5.48
C TRP A 139 14.38 5.01 5.07
N GLY A 140 14.20 4.15 4.06
CA GLY A 140 15.30 3.41 3.44
C GLY A 140 16.01 2.45 4.40
N SER A 141 15.29 1.89 5.37
CA SER A 141 15.83 1.00 6.41
C SER A 141 15.29 -0.42 6.27
N CYS A 142 15.96 -1.38 6.91
CA CYS A 142 15.52 -2.78 6.92
C CYS A 142 15.38 -3.37 5.51
N ASN A 143 16.29 -3.06 4.60
CA ASN A 143 16.30 -3.67 3.27
C ASN A 143 17.25 -4.86 3.27
N GLY A 144 16.75 -6.04 2.93
CA GLY A 144 17.40 -7.34 3.07
C GLY A 144 16.44 -8.37 3.67
N ASP A 145 16.73 -9.64 3.46
CA ASP A 145 15.88 -10.72 3.94
C ASP A 145 15.95 -10.81 5.46
N ALA A 146 14.79 -10.85 6.11
CA ALA A 146 14.62 -10.82 7.55
C ALA A 146 15.39 -9.68 8.27
N ALA A 147 15.73 -8.59 7.56
CA ALA A 147 16.63 -7.54 8.03
C ALA A 147 16.28 -6.98 9.42
N CYS A 148 14.99 -6.79 9.69
CA CYS A 148 14.42 -6.30 10.95
C CYS A 148 13.24 -7.17 11.40
N GLN A 149 13.24 -8.45 11.04
CA GLN A 149 12.20 -9.38 11.46
C GLN A 149 12.09 -9.38 13.00
N ASN A 150 10.86 -9.37 13.52
CA ASN A 150 10.56 -9.32 14.96
C ASN A 150 11.19 -8.13 15.71
N ASN A 151 11.46 -7.01 15.02
CA ASN A 151 11.99 -5.82 15.66
C ASN A 151 10.93 -5.12 16.55
N SER A 152 11.35 -4.71 17.75
CA SER A 152 10.55 -3.91 18.69
C SER A 152 11.22 -2.57 19.06
N GLY A 153 12.49 -2.39 18.69
CA GLY A 153 13.25 -1.16 18.91
C GLY A 153 13.09 -0.13 17.78
N GLN A 154 13.35 1.14 18.07
CA GLN A 154 13.28 2.21 17.07
C GLN A 154 14.42 2.09 16.06
N ILE A 155 14.10 2.06 14.75
CA ILE A 155 15.09 2.01 13.67
C ILE A 155 15.09 3.34 12.94
N GLU A 156 16.22 4.05 13.03
CA GLU A 156 16.41 5.31 12.32
C GLU A 156 16.70 5.14 10.83
N LYS A 157 16.77 6.28 10.14
CA LYS A 157 16.92 6.35 8.68
C LYS A 157 18.17 5.63 8.19
N ALA A 158 18.03 4.91 7.08
CA ALA A 158 19.10 4.24 6.35
C ALA A 158 19.92 3.26 7.20
N SER A 159 19.28 2.60 8.15
CA SER A 159 19.88 1.63 9.07
C SER A 159 19.39 0.22 8.79
N CYS A 160 20.10 -0.77 9.31
CA CYS A 160 19.70 -2.18 9.22
C CYS A 160 19.55 -2.68 7.77
N ASN A 161 20.40 -2.21 6.85
CA ASN A 161 20.37 -2.69 5.46
C ASN A 161 21.35 -3.85 5.28
N GLY A 162 20.83 -5.02 4.93
CA GLY A 162 21.54 -6.30 4.85
C GLY A 162 20.69 -7.43 5.41
N ASP A 163 20.98 -8.66 5.03
CA ASP A 163 20.21 -9.82 5.47
C ASP A 163 20.42 -10.03 6.97
N ASN A 164 19.33 -10.19 7.71
CA ASN A 164 19.32 -10.34 9.17
C ASN A 164 20.07 -9.22 9.93
N ALA A 165 20.26 -8.04 9.33
CA ALA A 165 21.10 -6.98 9.88
C ALA A 165 20.75 -6.58 11.33
N CYS A 166 19.47 -6.45 11.64
CA CYS A 166 18.90 -6.10 12.95
C CYS A 166 17.78 -7.07 13.36
N HIS A 167 17.85 -8.33 12.92
CA HIS A 167 16.87 -9.35 13.25
C HIS A 167 16.65 -9.41 14.77
N GLY A 168 15.41 -9.30 15.23
CA GLY A 168 15.05 -9.38 16.65
C GLY A 168 15.58 -8.23 17.52
N ASN A 169 15.91 -7.07 16.95
CA ASN A 169 16.33 -5.90 17.71
C ASN A 169 15.22 -5.40 18.66
N SER A 170 15.59 -5.03 19.88
CA SER A 170 14.68 -4.54 20.93
C SER A 170 15.02 -3.17 21.49
N ASP A 171 16.04 -2.50 20.95
CA ASP A 171 16.48 -1.17 21.41
C ASP A 171 16.72 -0.21 20.23
N HIS A 172 17.11 1.04 20.49
CA HIS A 172 17.33 2.06 19.49
C HIS A 172 18.54 1.74 18.60
N ILE A 173 18.32 1.78 17.28
CA ILE A 173 19.37 1.79 16.26
C ILE A 173 19.40 3.17 15.62
N GLY A 174 20.51 3.88 15.84
CA GLY A 174 20.78 5.20 15.29
C GLY A 174 20.90 5.21 13.76
N PRO A 175 20.93 6.40 13.15
CA PRO A 175 20.88 6.56 11.69
C PRO A 175 22.14 6.03 11.02
N GLY A 176 21.98 5.25 9.94
CA GLY A 176 23.10 4.68 9.19
C GLY A 176 23.80 3.49 9.87
N MET A 177 23.29 3.01 11.00
CA MET A 177 23.92 1.95 11.79
C MET A 177 23.49 0.56 11.33
N CYS A 178 24.30 -0.45 11.68
CA CYS A 178 24.01 -1.86 11.41
C CYS A 178 23.75 -2.15 9.93
N ASN A 179 24.56 -1.57 9.05
CA ASN A 179 24.51 -1.83 7.62
C ASN A 179 25.51 -2.94 7.25
N GLY A 180 25.01 -3.98 6.61
CA GLY A 180 25.69 -5.23 6.30
C GLY A 180 24.95 -6.43 6.92
N ASP A 181 25.14 -7.59 6.32
CA ASP A 181 24.49 -8.83 6.75
C ASP A 181 24.93 -9.21 8.16
N ASN A 182 23.98 -9.63 9.00
CA ASN A 182 24.23 -10.12 10.37
C ASN A 182 25.04 -9.16 11.27
N THR A 183 24.92 -7.84 11.11
CA THR A 183 25.76 -6.88 11.84
C THR A 183 25.31 -6.59 13.27
N CYS A 184 24.01 -6.57 13.56
CA CYS A 184 23.42 -6.28 14.87
C CYS A 184 22.22 -7.19 15.23
N PRO A 185 22.27 -8.52 14.99
CA PRO A 185 21.16 -9.39 15.34
C PRO A 185 20.94 -9.43 16.86
N GLY A 186 19.69 -9.40 17.29
CA GLY A 186 19.26 -9.50 18.68
C GLY A 186 19.72 -8.34 19.56
N ASN A 187 20.02 -7.18 18.97
CA ASN A 187 20.51 -6.04 19.72
C ASN A 187 19.49 -5.59 20.79
N SER A 188 19.97 -5.44 22.02
CA SER A 188 19.16 -5.07 23.18
C SER A 188 19.72 -3.85 23.92
N THR A 189 20.57 -3.08 23.25
CA THR A 189 21.21 -1.86 23.76
C THR A 189 21.22 -0.79 22.69
N THR A 190 21.17 0.49 23.05
CA THR A 190 21.27 1.57 22.07
C THR A 190 22.55 1.48 21.23
N VAL A 191 22.42 1.51 19.90
CA VAL A 191 23.52 1.58 18.94
C VAL A 191 23.52 2.96 18.29
N GLU A 192 24.48 3.80 18.67
CA GLU A 192 24.68 5.15 18.12
C GLU A 192 26.16 5.36 17.79
N THR A 193 26.47 6.40 17.02
CA THR A 193 27.84 6.78 16.62
C THR A 193 28.60 7.50 17.71
#